data_AF-A0A958ZCF7-F1
#
_entry.id   AF-A0A958ZCF7-F1
#
_cell.length_a   1.000
_cell.length_b   1.000
_cell.length_c   1.000
_cell.angle_alpha   90.00
_cell.angle_beta   90.00
_cell.angle_gamma   90.00
#
_symmetry.space_group_name_H-M   'P 1'
#
loop_
_entity.id
_entity.type
_entity.pdbx_description
1 polymer ?
#
loop_
_entity_poly.entity_id
_entity_poly.type
_entity_poly.pdbx_seq_one_letter_code
_entity_poly.pdbx_strand_id
1 'polypeptide(L)'
;MRFIAIVLFLTNSLFTWAQITRADSIKAAQYTITNLELNTKYEDFGTTYMGKDKIVFSSSRKKPGINKVWKENNQPFLDLYIGDVTPDGQISNIQSFSSD
;
A
#
# COMPACT_ATOMS: atom_id res chain seq x y z
N MET A 1 -54.75 -4.61 -20.46
CA MET A 1 -53.59 -5.47 -20.82
C MET A 1 -52.38 -4.68 -21.32
N ARG A 2 -52.51 -3.79 -22.32
CA ARG A 2 -51.38 -2.98 -22.84
C ARG A 2 -50.70 -2.08 -21.79
N PHE A 3 -51.47 -1.41 -20.94
CA PHE A 3 -50.92 -0.54 -19.88
C PHE A 3 -50.05 -1.30 -18.86
N ILE A 4 -50.52 -2.45 -18.39
CA ILE A 4 -49.80 -3.32 -17.45
C ILE A 4 -48.49 -3.83 -18.07
N ALA A 5 -48.52 -4.22 -19.35
CA ALA A 5 -47.33 -4.66 -20.07
C ALA A 5 -46.28 -3.54 -20.21
N ILE A 6 -46.72 -2.29 -20.45
CA ILE A 6 -45.83 -1.12 -20.52
C ILE A 6 -45.19 -0.84 -19.16
N VAL A 7 -45.96 -0.89 -18.08
CA VAL A 7 -45.44 -0.69 -16.72
C VAL A 7 -44.42 -1.76 -16.36
N LEU A 8 -44.71 -3.04 -16.63
CA LEU A 8 -43.76 -4.14 -16.41
C LEU A 8 -42.47 -3.98 -17.21
N PHE A 9 -42.56 -3.53 -18.46
CA PHE A 9 -41.38 -3.29 -19.29
C PHE A 9 -40.51 -2.16 -18.75
N LEU A 10 -41.13 -1.04 -18.33
CA LEU A 10 -40.43 0.11 -17.76
C LEU A 10 -39.76 -0.24 -16.43
N THR A 11 -40.42 -1.00 -15.55
CA THR A 11 -39.83 -1.37 -14.25
C THR A 11 -38.66 -2.35 -14.42
N ASN A 12 -38.76 -3.32 -15.33
CA ASN A 12 -37.65 -4.22 -15.65
C ASN A 12 -36.47 -3.45 -16.25
N SER A 13 -36.73 -2.49 -17.13
CA SER A 13 -35.69 -1.64 -17.73
C SER A 13 -35.01 -0.77 -16.68
N LEU A 14 -35.77 -0.19 -15.74
CA LEU A 14 -35.20 0.60 -14.64
C LEU A 14 -34.33 -0.26 -13.71
N PHE A 15 -34.76 -1.49 -13.44
CA PHE A 15 -34.01 -2.44 -12.61
C PHE A 15 -32.70 -2.87 -13.26
N THR A 16 -32.69 -3.20 -14.55
CA THR A 16 -31.46 -3.57 -15.26
C THR A 16 -30.48 -2.41 -15.35
N TRP A 17 -30.97 -1.19 -15.60
CA TRP A 17 -30.17 0.03 -15.56
C TRP A 17 -29.53 0.27 -14.18
N ALA A 18 -30.29 0.09 -13.09
CA ALA A 18 -29.78 0.23 -11.74
C ALA A 18 -28.70 -0.82 -11.40
N GLN A 19 -28.86 -2.06 -11.87
CA GLN A 19 -27.88 -3.13 -11.69
C GLN A 19 -26.58 -2.86 -12.45
N ILE A 20 -26.65 -2.41 -13.69
CA ILE A 20 -25.47 -2.05 -14.52
C ILE A 20 -24.71 -0.89 -13.88
N THR A 21 -25.42 0.16 -13.45
CA THR A 21 -24.81 1.33 -12.79
C THR A 21 -24.09 0.92 -11.49
N ARG A 22 -24.67 -0.02 -10.72
CA ARG A 22 -24.02 -0.57 -9.52
C ARG A 22 -22.77 -1.36 -9.87
N ALA A 23 -22.81 -2.21 -10.90
CA ALA A 23 -21.63 -2.96 -11.35
C ALA A 23 -20.51 -2.03 -11.83
N ASP A 24 -20.83 -0.95 -12.55
CA ASP A 24 -19.85 0.07 -12.98
C ASP A 24 -19.27 0.87 -11.80
N SER A 25 -20.05 1.06 -10.73
CA SER A 25 -19.56 1.69 -9.49
C SER A 25 -18.64 0.77 -8.68
N ILE A 26 -18.69 -0.55 -8.89
CA ILE A 26 -17.75 -1.54 -8.36
C ILE A 26 -16.62 -1.73 -9.38
N LYS A 27 -16.07 -0.64 -9.93
CA LYS A 27 -14.73 -0.72 -10.51
C LYS A 27 -13.75 -0.88 -9.36
N ALA A 28 -12.97 -1.96 -9.39
CA ALA A 28 -11.85 -2.11 -8.48
C ALA A 28 -11.02 -0.83 -8.53
N ALA A 29 -10.75 -0.26 -7.35
CA ALA A 29 -9.91 0.93 -7.27
C ALA A 29 -8.61 0.67 -8.04
N GLN A 30 -8.30 1.56 -8.97
CA GLN A 30 -7.10 1.43 -9.78
C GLN A 30 -5.94 1.94 -8.95
N TYR A 31 -5.10 1.02 -8.50
CA TYR A 31 -3.87 1.33 -7.79
C TYR A 31 -2.69 1.16 -8.74
N THR A 32 -1.77 2.10 -8.68
CA THR A 32 -0.44 1.93 -9.28
C THR A 32 0.53 1.56 -8.17
N ILE A 33 1.26 0.48 -8.36
CA ILE A 33 2.32 0.06 -7.45
C ILE A 33 3.64 0.57 -8.05
N THR A 34 4.38 1.32 -7.26
CA THR A 34 5.69 1.85 -7.61
C THR A 34 6.70 1.44 -6.55
N ASN A 35 7.98 1.34 -6.93
CA ASN A 35 9.04 1.16 -5.95
C ASN A 35 9.31 2.47 -5.22
N LEU A 36 9.53 2.40 -3.91
CA LEU A 36 10.01 3.53 -3.14
C LEU A 36 11.49 3.76 -3.45
N GLU A 37 11.92 5.02 -3.50
CA GLU A 37 13.32 5.37 -3.75
C GLU A 37 14.26 4.85 -2.65
N LEU A 38 13.75 4.67 -1.43
CA LEU A 38 14.52 4.16 -0.31
C LEU A 38 14.87 2.67 -0.40
N ASN A 39 14.13 1.92 -1.24
CA ASN A 39 14.21 0.46 -1.28
C ASN A 39 15.65 0.08 -1.59
N THR A 40 16.18 -0.79 -0.75
CA THR A 40 17.53 -1.29 -0.91
C THR A 40 17.51 -2.65 -1.58
N LYS A 41 18.68 -3.15 -1.95
CA LYS A 41 18.85 -4.55 -2.36
C LYS A 41 18.74 -5.55 -1.18
N TYR A 42 18.58 -5.03 0.03
CA TYR A 42 18.46 -5.79 1.26
C TYR A 42 16.97 -5.98 1.62
N GLU A 43 16.70 -6.71 2.68
CA GLU A 43 15.33 -6.92 3.15
C GLU A 43 14.81 -5.62 3.76
N ASP A 44 13.78 -5.03 3.14
CA ASP A 44 13.00 -3.89 3.65
C ASP A 44 11.53 -4.34 3.76
N PHE A 45 10.99 -4.45 4.98
CA PHE A 45 9.64 -4.99 5.19
C PHE A 45 9.01 -4.55 6.53
N GLY A 46 7.77 -5.01 6.77
CA GLY A 46 7.09 -4.81 8.06
C GLY A 46 6.78 -3.34 8.35
N THR A 47 6.29 -2.62 7.35
CA THR A 47 5.98 -1.19 7.46
C THR A 47 4.73 -0.95 8.32
N THR A 48 4.75 0.10 9.13
CA THR A 48 3.59 0.60 9.86
C THR A 48 3.63 2.12 9.97
N TYR A 49 2.47 2.76 10.01
CA TYR A 49 2.38 4.20 10.26
C TYR A 49 2.62 4.50 11.73
N MET A 50 3.41 5.55 11.99
CA MET A 50 3.58 6.14 13.32
C MET A 50 3.08 7.58 13.29
N GLY A 51 1.82 7.78 13.66
CA GLY A 51 1.17 9.08 13.50
C GLY A 51 0.67 9.29 12.07
N LYS A 52 0.63 10.54 11.61
CA LYS A 52 0.04 10.92 10.31
C LYS A 52 1.06 11.00 9.17
N ASP A 53 2.32 11.20 9.52
CA ASP A 53 3.36 11.66 8.60
C ASP A 53 4.62 10.80 8.65
N LYS A 54 4.65 9.70 9.43
CA LYS A 54 5.83 8.84 9.56
C LYS A 54 5.52 7.39 9.34
N ILE A 55 6.50 6.66 8.81
CA ILE A 55 6.49 5.20 8.69
C ILE A 55 7.69 4.63 9.43
N VAL A 56 7.41 3.59 10.21
CA VAL A 56 8.42 2.71 10.81
C VAL A 56 8.49 1.42 10.00
N PHE A 57 9.70 0.91 9.75
CA PHE A 57 9.91 -0.31 8.98
C PHE A 57 11.18 -1.04 9.43
N SER A 58 11.24 -2.34 9.15
CA SER A 58 12.42 -3.17 9.38
C SER A 58 13.32 -3.17 8.14
N SER A 59 14.63 -3.09 8.34
CA SER A 59 15.59 -3.14 7.25
C SER A 59 16.90 -3.83 7.64
N SER A 60 17.45 -4.67 6.76
CA SER A 60 18.80 -5.23 6.87
C SER A 60 19.84 -4.40 6.10
N ARG A 61 19.57 -3.10 5.86
CA ARG A 61 20.53 -2.19 5.25
C ARG A 61 21.84 -2.13 6.03
N LYS A 62 22.95 -2.08 5.30
CA LYS A 62 24.30 -2.01 5.90
C LYS A 62 24.49 -0.72 6.69
N LYS A 63 24.83 -0.84 7.97
CA LYS A 63 25.35 0.25 8.81
C LYS A 63 26.88 0.28 8.73
N PRO A 64 27.51 1.45 8.51
CA PRO A 64 28.97 1.57 8.58
C PRO A 64 29.51 1.03 9.92
N GLY A 65 30.56 0.22 9.87
CA GLY A 65 31.17 -0.37 11.08
C GLY A 65 30.52 -1.67 11.58
N ILE A 66 29.36 -2.08 11.06
CA ILE A 66 28.72 -3.36 11.40
C ILE A 66 28.87 -4.34 10.23
N ASN A 67 29.75 -5.33 10.41
CA ASN A 67 30.01 -6.38 9.41
C ASN A 67 29.38 -7.73 9.77
N LYS A 68 28.60 -7.79 10.85
CA LYS A 68 27.97 -9.03 11.29
C LYS A 68 26.77 -9.34 10.38
N VAL A 69 26.78 -10.54 9.81
CA VAL A 69 25.69 -11.06 8.97
C VAL A 69 25.03 -12.26 9.63
N TRP A 70 23.75 -12.48 9.33
CA TRP A 70 23.04 -13.69 9.69
C TRP A 70 23.45 -14.80 8.73
N LYS A 71 23.70 -16.02 9.24
CA LYS A 71 24.38 -17.08 8.45
C LYS A 71 23.47 -17.65 7.38
N GLU A 72 22.17 -17.58 7.60
CA GLU A 72 21.14 -18.26 6.83
C GLU A 72 20.85 -17.54 5.51
N ASN A 73 20.84 -16.19 5.51
CA ASN A 73 20.65 -15.38 4.29
C ASN A 73 21.89 -14.57 3.89
N ASN A 74 22.97 -14.60 4.69
CA ASN A 74 24.20 -13.83 4.48
C ASN A 74 23.97 -12.30 4.37
N GLN A 75 22.93 -11.78 5.02
CA GLN A 75 22.61 -10.36 5.09
C GLN A 75 22.89 -9.78 6.48
N PRO A 76 23.06 -8.45 6.62
CA PRO A 76 23.11 -7.81 7.93
C PRO A 76 21.89 -8.13 8.79
N PHE A 77 22.03 -7.99 10.11
CA PHE A 77 20.89 -8.11 11.01
C PHE A 77 19.87 -7.00 10.76
N LEU A 78 18.60 -7.32 10.99
CA LEU A 78 17.50 -6.37 10.88
C LEU A 78 17.57 -5.34 11.99
N ASP A 79 17.23 -4.11 11.64
CA ASP A 79 17.04 -3.01 12.56
C ASP A 79 15.78 -2.22 12.18
N LEU A 80 15.26 -1.43 13.11
CA LEU A 80 14.10 -0.58 12.89
C LEU A 80 14.54 0.82 12.45
N TYR A 81 13.86 1.33 11.44
CA TYR A 81 14.06 2.66 10.90
C TYR A 81 12.74 3.42 10.88
N ILE A 82 12.83 4.73 10.95
CA ILE A 82 11.71 5.65 10.79
C ILE A 82 12.04 6.71 9.75
N GLY A 83 11.05 7.09 8.95
CA GLY A 83 11.16 8.19 8.00
C GLY A 83 9.85 8.95 7.81
N ASP A 84 9.95 10.10 7.17
CA ASP A 84 8.84 11.02 6.89
C ASP A 84 8.19 10.68 5.54
N VAL A 85 6.85 10.59 5.53
CA VAL A 85 6.06 10.38 4.32
C VAL A 85 5.92 11.70 3.58
N THR A 86 6.37 11.72 2.33
CA THR A 86 6.30 12.91 1.47
C THR A 86 4.93 13.00 0.76
N PRO A 87 4.53 14.18 0.24
CA PRO A 87 3.24 14.34 -0.44
C PRO A 87 3.03 13.45 -1.68
N ASP A 88 4.11 13.02 -2.32
CA ASP A 88 4.13 12.09 -3.46
C ASP A 88 4.22 10.61 -3.04
N GLY A 89 4.19 10.32 -1.75
CA GLY A 89 4.16 8.95 -1.21
C GLY A 89 5.52 8.28 -1.07
N GLN A 90 6.62 9.03 -1.24
CA GLN A 90 7.97 8.57 -0.90
C GLN A 90 8.22 8.65 0.60
N ILE A 91 9.38 8.13 1.04
CA ILE A 91 9.83 8.21 2.43
C ILE A 91 11.21 8.85 2.46
N SER A 92 11.35 9.92 3.24
CA SER A 92 12.58 10.71 3.39
C SER A 92 13.03 10.78 4.85
N ASN A 93 14.18 11.42 5.11
CA ASN A 93 14.73 11.63 6.46
C ASN A 93 14.84 10.34 7.29
N ILE A 94 15.30 9.27 6.66
CA ILE A 94 15.39 7.95 7.29
C ILE A 94 16.46 7.96 8.39
N GLN A 95 16.07 7.54 9.59
CA GLN A 95 16.93 7.41 10.76
C GLN A 95 16.62 6.14 11.55
N SER A 96 17.54 5.76 12.43
CA SER A 96 17.33 4.64 13.37
C SER A 96 16.11 4.94 14.24
N PHE A 97 15.25 3.94 14.45
CA PHE A 97 14.05 4.11 15.25
C PHE A 97 14.37 4.23 16.76
N SER A 98 15.29 3.40 17.25
CA SER A 98 15.90 3.55 18.58
C SER A 98 17.38 3.91 18.46
N SER A 99 17.86 4.59 19.50
CA SER A 99 19.29 4.72 19.79
C SER A 99 19.64 3.60 20.76
N ASP A 100 20.26 2.54 20.26
CA ASP A 100 20.92 1.55 21.12
C ASP A 100 22.35 2.00 21.42
#